data_AF-A0A2W0B1M9-F1
#
_entry.id   AF-A0A2W0B1M9-F1
#
_cell.length_a   1.000
_cell.length_b   1.000
_cell.length_c   1.000
_cell.angle_alpha   90.00
_cell.angle_beta   90.00
_cell.angle_gamma   90.00
#
_symmetry.space_group_name_H-M   'P 1'
#
loop_
_entity.id
_entity.type
_entity.pdbx_description
1 polymer ?
#
loop_
_entity_poly.entity_id
_entity_poly.type
_entity_poly.pdbx_seq_one_letter_code
_entity_poly.pdbx_strand_id
1 'polypeptide(L)'
;MYTTVLQNYKFLQNQARKIQNMARYRGVFSQWSRLSAADALGNTDSWVVGANTGDFGTANQGYYKVNAPLSSAGGINTSQSLKNAYGLEELSDGSTINGMTMIGQLRNNAQQLELRIKQLEDDSLSSDPDLNTQTAVLNKINAANVLLVRTIQDTNKLLVAMLEQQLLATERNRVSNVGSVNTELYRQQHFSDVMSFTSSMPNRLQVPGSN
;
A
#
# COMPACT_ATOMS: atom_id res chain seq x y z
N MET A 1 -57.13 -5.36 35.21
CA MET A 1 -55.72 -4.99 35.50
C MET A 1 -54.78 -6.21 35.48
N TYR A 2 -55.11 -7.33 36.13
CA TYR A 2 -54.29 -8.56 36.13
C TYR A 2 -54.06 -9.18 34.73
N THR A 3 -55.09 -9.15 33.88
CA THR A 3 -55.03 -9.67 32.50
C THR A 3 -54.08 -8.89 31.59
N THR A 4 -54.03 -7.57 31.73
CA THR A 4 -53.13 -6.67 30.98
C THR A 4 -51.66 -6.86 31.38
N VAL A 5 -51.39 -7.03 32.68
CA VAL A 5 -50.03 -7.32 33.18
C VAL A 5 -49.53 -8.68 32.68
N LEU A 6 -50.39 -9.70 32.72
CA LEU A 6 -50.05 -11.04 32.23
C LEU A 6 -49.82 -11.07 30.71
N GLN A 7 -50.58 -10.30 29.94
CA GLN A 7 -50.37 -10.14 28.50
C GLN A 7 -49.05 -9.43 28.18
N ASN A 8 -48.75 -8.32 28.87
CA ASN A 8 -47.47 -7.62 28.72
C ASN A 8 -46.29 -8.53 29.11
N TYR A 9 -46.43 -9.30 30.19
CA TYR A 9 -45.42 -10.27 30.61
C TYR A 9 -45.17 -11.35 29.56
N LYS A 10 -46.23 -11.96 29.00
CA LYS A 10 -46.10 -12.99 27.95
C LYS A 10 -45.55 -12.42 26.64
N PHE A 11 -45.89 -11.18 26.31
CA PHE A 11 -45.34 -10.49 25.14
C PHE A 11 -43.85 -10.22 25.29
N LEU A 12 -43.42 -9.70 26.43
CA LEU A 12 -42.00 -9.52 26.78
C LEU A 12 -41.27 -10.87 26.81
N GLN A 13 -41.89 -11.92 27.36
CA GLN A 13 -41.32 -13.27 27.39
C GLN A 13 -41.16 -13.87 25.98
N ASN A 14 -42.11 -13.62 25.07
CA ASN A 14 -42.01 -14.07 23.69
C ASN A 14 -41.01 -13.24 22.87
N GLN A 15 -40.89 -11.92 23.12
CA GLN A 15 -39.83 -11.09 22.54
C GLN A 15 -38.44 -11.45 23.07
N ALA A 16 -38.33 -11.92 24.31
CA ALA A 16 -37.08 -12.35 24.93
C ALA A 16 -36.62 -13.75 24.48
N ARG A 17 -37.34 -14.42 23.58
CA ARG A 17 -36.92 -15.72 23.05
C ARG A 17 -35.70 -15.56 22.15
N LYS A 18 -34.51 -15.78 22.72
CA LYS A 18 -33.27 -15.90 21.97
C LYS A 18 -33.27 -17.16 21.10
N ILE A 19 -32.60 -17.08 19.95
CA ILE A 19 -32.32 -18.25 19.11
C ILE A 19 -31.45 -19.21 19.92
N GLN A 20 -31.88 -20.47 20.02
CA GLN A 20 -31.12 -21.52 20.70
C GLN A 20 -30.00 -22.03 19.80
N ASN A 21 -28.91 -22.51 20.41
CA ASN A 21 -27.76 -23.08 19.69
C ASN A 21 -27.19 -22.13 18.62
N MET A 22 -26.86 -20.89 19.02
CA MET A 22 -26.24 -19.89 18.14
C MET A 22 -24.83 -20.29 17.68
N ALA A 23 -24.14 -21.15 18.43
CA ALA A 23 -22.82 -21.68 18.06
C ALA A 23 -22.77 -22.33 16.67
N ARG A 24 -23.92 -22.80 16.13
CA ARG A 24 -24.02 -23.34 14.76
C ARG A 24 -23.68 -22.34 13.65
N TYR A 25 -23.67 -21.04 13.96
CA TYR A 25 -23.37 -19.97 13.00
C TYR A 25 -21.90 -19.54 13.01
N ARG A 26 -21.07 -20.17 13.85
CA ARG A 26 -19.64 -19.82 13.96
C ARG A 26 -18.91 -20.11 12.65
N GLY A 27 -18.20 -19.10 12.15
CA GLY A 27 -17.38 -19.21 10.95
C GLY A 27 -15.94 -19.64 11.26
N VAL A 28 -15.24 -20.18 10.26
CA VAL A 28 -13.78 -20.32 10.29
C VAL A 28 -13.21 -19.32 9.30
N PHE A 29 -12.37 -18.41 9.79
CA PHE A 29 -11.77 -17.36 8.97
C PHE A 29 -10.27 -17.60 8.80
N SER A 30 -9.74 -17.19 7.64
CA SER A 30 -8.30 -17.21 7.38
C SER A 30 -7.61 -16.16 8.23
N GLN A 31 -6.46 -16.52 8.81
CA GLN A 31 -5.65 -15.61 9.61
C GLN A 31 -4.65 -14.87 8.74
N TRP A 32 -4.23 -13.69 9.20
CA TRP A 32 -3.12 -12.98 8.58
C TRP A 32 -1.80 -13.76 8.75
N SER A 33 -1.16 -14.06 7.62
CA SER A 33 0.16 -14.67 7.60
C SER A 33 1.26 -13.62 7.59
N ARG A 34 2.37 -13.91 8.25
CA ARG A 34 3.61 -13.13 8.12
C ARG A 34 4.28 -13.39 6.77
N LEU A 35 4.92 -12.36 6.22
CA LEU A 35 5.84 -12.51 5.11
C LEU A 35 7.06 -13.32 5.57
N SER A 36 7.57 -14.19 4.71
CA SER A 36 8.85 -14.87 4.92
C SER A 36 9.62 -14.89 3.60
N ALA A 37 10.94 -14.81 3.69
CA ALA A 37 11.87 -14.98 2.58
C ALA A 37 13.13 -15.67 3.10
N ALA A 38 13.82 -16.40 2.23
CA ALA A 38 15.12 -16.95 2.56
C ALA A 38 16.16 -15.82 2.59
N ASP A 39 17.02 -15.79 3.61
CA ASP A 39 18.05 -14.77 3.77
C ASP A 39 19.45 -15.28 3.43
N ALA A 40 19.57 -15.94 2.28
CA ALA A 40 20.79 -16.66 1.89
C ALA A 40 22.03 -15.76 1.81
N LEU A 41 21.85 -14.46 1.54
CA LEU A 41 22.92 -13.47 1.41
C LEU A 41 22.91 -12.40 2.53
N GLY A 42 22.06 -12.54 3.56
CA GLY A 42 22.05 -11.63 4.71
C GLY A 42 21.42 -10.24 4.46
N ASN A 43 20.72 -10.05 3.34
CA ASN A 43 20.23 -8.74 2.89
C ASN A 43 18.70 -8.59 2.86
N THR A 44 17.94 -9.64 3.19
CA THR A 44 16.47 -9.64 3.14
C THR A 44 15.80 -9.63 4.50
N ASP A 45 16.49 -10.01 5.58
CA ASP A 45 15.90 -10.13 6.91
C ASP A 45 15.23 -8.83 7.40
N SER A 46 15.93 -7.69 7.35
CA SER A 46 15.34 -6.42 7.79
C SER A 46 14.19 -5.94 6.89
N TRP A 47 14.16 -6.34 5.61
CA TRP A 47 13.00 -6.10 4.74
C TRP A 47 11.80 -6.90 5.24
N VAL A 48 12.00 -8.20 5.48
CA VAL A 48 10.95 -9.10 6.01
C VAL A 48 10.44 -8.62 7.37
N VAL A 49 11.34 -8.23 8.27
CA VAL A 49 10.96 -7.69 9.58
C VAL A 49 10.16 -6.39 9.41
N GLY A 50 10.65 -5.41 8.65
CA GLY A 50 9.94 -4.15 8.41
C GLY A 50 8.55 -4.36 7.81
N ALA A 51 8.43 -5.24 6.83
CA ALA A 51 7.16 -5.61 6.20
C ALA A 51 6.20 -6.38 7.13
N ASN A 52 6.67 -6.91 8.27
CA ASN A 52 5.85 -7.64 9.23
C ASN A 52 5.53 -6.83 10.50
N THR A 53 6.38 -5.88 10.89
CA THR A 53 6.22 -5.08 12.10
C THR A 53 5.62 -3.71 11.81
N GLY A 54 5.90 -3.15 10.64
CA GLY A 54 5.54 -1.77 10.31
C GLY A 54 6.39 -0.73 10.99
N ASP A 55 7.59 -1.11 11.46
CA ASP A 55 8.58 -0.17 11.95
C ASP A 55 9.28 0.52 10.76
N PHE A 56 9.14 1.84 10.66
CA PHE A 56 9.68 2.62 9.56
C PHE A 56 11.21 2.54 9.47
N GLY A 57 11.91 2.57 10.62
CA GLY A 57 13.37 2.52 10.65
C GLY A 57 13.90 1.20 10.09
N THR A 58 13.32 0.09 10.53
CA THR A 58 13.65 -1.26 10.05
C THR A 58 13.27 -1.44 8.58
N ALA A 59 12.09 -0.95 8.17
CA ALA A 59 11.65 -0.94 6.78
C ALA A 59 12.64 -0.17 5.87
N ASN A 60 13.06 1.03 6.28
CA ASN A 60 14.03 1.85 5.57
C ASN A 60 15.40 1.15 5.45
N GLN A 61 15.90 0.57 6.53
CA GLN A 61 17.16 -0.19 6.51
C GLN A 61 17.05 -1.43 5.63
N GLY A 62 15.94 -2.17 5.72
CA GLY A 62 15.65 -3.31 4.85
C GLY A 62 15.63 -2.94 3.37
N TYR A 63 14.99 -1.81 3.05
CA TYR A 63 14.92 -1.31 1.70
C TYR A 63 16.30 -1.12 1.07
N TYR A 64 17.19 -0.41 1.76
CA TYR A 64 18.54 -0.11 1.24
C TYR A 64 19.56 -1.24 1.40
N LYS A 65 19.22 -2.35 2.08
CA LYS A 65 20.02 -3.59 2.00
C LYS A 65 19.72 -4.40 0.74
N VAL A 66 18.49 -4.32 0.24
CA VAL A 66 18.07 -5.02 -0.97
C VAL A 66 18.32 -4.17 -2.21
N ASN A 67 18.03 -2.86 -2.13
CA ASN A 67 18.16 -1.92 -3.25
C ASN A 67 19.36 -1.00 -3.04
N ALA A 68 20.13 -0.79 -4.11
CA ALA A 68 21.22 0.16 -4.10
C ALA A 68 20.68 1.59 -4.01
N PRO A 69 21.16 2.43 -3.08
CA PRO A 69 20.76 3.82 -3.01
C PRO A 69 21.30 4.60 -4.22
N LEU A 70 20.60 5.70 -4.56
CA LEU A 70 21.13 6.67 -5.52
C LEU A 70 22.45 7.27 -5.03
N SER A 71 23.37 7.50 -5.96
CA SER A 71 24.63 8.20 -5.69
C SER A 71 24.38 9.69 -5.46
N SER A 72 25.20 10.32 -4.60
CA SER A 72 25.08 11.75 -4.29
C SER A 72 25.08 12.63 -5.54
N ALA A 73 24.10 13.52 -5.64
CA ALA A 73 23.98 14.51 -6.71
C ALA A 73 24.87 15.76 -6.52
N GLY A 74 25.69 15.81 -5.46
CA GLY A 74 26.49 16.98 -5.10
C GLY A 74 27.49 17.40 -6.19
N GLY A 75 27.47 18.68 -6.58
CA GLY A 75 28.47 19.27 -7.49
C GLY A 75 28.23 19.04 -8.98
N ILE A 76 27.11 18.42 -9.37
CA ILE A 76 26.81 18.14 -10.78
C ILE A 76 25.98 19.29 -11.37
N ASN A 77 26.50 19.95 -12.42
CA ASN A 77 25.68 20.80 -13.27
C ASN A 77 24.84 19.91 -14.20
N THR A 78 23.61 19.61 -13.78
CA THR A 78 22.77 18.58 -14.38
C THR A 78 21.73 19.17 -15.32
N SER A 79 21.36 18.43 -16.36
CA SER A 79 20.16 18.72 -17.16
C SER A 79 18.90 18.63 -16.29
N GLN A 80 17.84 19.36 -16.67
CA GLN A 80 16.54 19.26 -16.02
C GLN A 80 15.96 17.83 -16.10
N SER A 81 16.27 17.10 -17.18
CA SER A 81 15.82 15.72 -17.36
C SER A 81 16.39 14.77 -16.30
N LEU A 82 17.70 14.87 -16.01
CA LEU A 82 18.33 14.05 -14.98
C LEU A 82 17.85 14.47 -13.57
N LYS A 83 17.62 15.76 -13.33
CA LYS A 83 17.00 16.26 -12.09
C LYS A 83 15.62 15.64 -11.83
N ASN A 84 14.77 15.59 -12.85
CA ASN A 84 13.44 15.00 -12.75
C ASN A 84 13.50 13.48 -12.54
N ALA A 85 14.38 12.78 -13.27
CA ALA A 85 14.55 11.34 -13.13
C ALA A 85 15.05 10.96 -11.72
N TYR A 86 16.04 11.69 -11.21
CA TYR A 86 16.60 11.49 -9.88
C TYR A 86 15.53 11.69 -8.79
N GLY A 87 14.81 12.81 -8.83
CA GLY A 87 13.77 13.10 -7.83
C GLY A 87 12.60 12.11 -7.86
N LEU A 88 12.22 11.59 -9.04
CA LEU A 88 11.19 10.55 -9.12
C LEU A 88 11.65 9.21 -8.55
N GLU A 89 12.94 8.90 -8.65
CA GLU A 89 13.51 7.71 -8.02
C GLU A 89 13.54 7.86 -6.50
N GLU A 90 13.97 9.01 -5.97
CA GLU A 90 13.88 9.29 -4.52
C GLU A 90 12.44 9.20 -3.98
N LEU A 91 11.46 9.73 -4.73
CA LEU A 91 10.05 9.61 -4.36
C LEU A 91 9.55 8.16 -4.41
N SER A 92 10.04 7.35 -5.34
CA SER A 92 9.72 5.93 -5.41
C SER A 92 10.29 5.13 -4.25
N ASP A 93 11.54 5.40 -3.87
CA ASP A 93 12.17 4.77 -2.71
C ASP A 93 11.35 5.05 -1.46
N GLY A 94 11.03 6.34 -1.22
CA GLY A 94 10.20 6.78 -0.11
C GLY A 94 8.79 6.18 -0.12
N SER A 95 8.12 6.15 -1.28
CA SER A 95 6.78 5.55 -1.43
C SER A 95 6.80 4.05 -1.17
N THR A 96 7.86 3.34 -1.61
CA THR A 96 8.01 1.90 -1.36
C THR A 96 8.21 1.61 0.13
N ILE A 97 9.06 2.39 0.80
CA ILE A 97 9.29 2.27 2.25
C ILE A 97 8.00 2.56 3.04
N ASN A 98 7.26 3.62 2.66
CA ASN A 98 5.98 3.95 3.29
C ASN A 98 4.93 2.84 3.08
N GLY A 99 4.81 2.31 1.85
CA GLY A 99 3.92 1.19 1.55
C GLY A 99 4.26 -0.06 2.36
N MET A 100 5.55 -0.41 2.45
CA MET A 100 6.03 -1.52 3.27
C MET A 100 5.71 -1.31 4.76
N THR A 101 5.94 -0.11 5.28
CA THR A 101 5.64 0.26 6.66
C THR A 101 4.14 0.11 6.95
N MET A 102 3.29 0.60 6.06
CA MET A 102 1.83 0.50 6.19
C MET A 102 1.35 -0.95 6.20
N ILE A 103 1.84 -1.78 5.26
CA ILE A 103 1.51 -3.21 5.22
C ILE A 103 1.94 -3.90 6.52
N GLY A 104 3.12 -3.56 7.04
CA GLY A 104 3.61 -4.09 8.31
C GLY A 104 2.74 -3.70 9.51
N GLN A 105 2.29 -2.45 9.58
CA GLN A 105 1.39 -1.99 10.65
C GLN A 105 0.06 -2.74 10.62
N LEU A 106 -0.49 -3.00 9.42
CA LEU A 106 -1.72 -3.77 9.26
C LEU A 106 -1.53 -5.22 9.72
N ARG A 107 -0.45 -5.88 9.32
CA ARG A 107 -0.12 -7.24 9.78
C ARG A 107 0.06 -7.30 11.30
N ASN A 108 0.72 -6.31 11.88
CA ASN A 108 0.94 -6.26 13.32
C ASN A 108 -0.39 -6.06 14.09
N ASN A 109 -1.28 -5.21 13.56
CA ASN A 109 -2.59 -4.94 14.17
C ASN A 109 -3.60 -6.06 13.93
N ALA A 110 -3.43 -6.86 12.87
CA ALA A 110 -4.36 -7.90 12.47
C ALA A 110 -4.61 -8.94 13.59
N GLN A 111 -3.58 -9.36 14.31
CA GLN A 111 -3.74 -10.33 15.40
C GLN A 111 -4.66 -9.82 16.51
N GLN A 112 -4.54 -8.53 16.86
CA GLN A 112 -5.41 -7.91 17.85
C GLN A 112 -6.83 -7.72 17.30
N LEU A 113 -6.97 -7.32 16.04
CA LEU A 113 -8.28 -7.20 15.39
C LEU A 113 -9.01 -8.54 15.35
N GLU A 114 -8.33 -9.63 14.96
CA GLU A 114 -8.87 -10.99 14.97
C GLU A 114 -9.34 -11.40 16.37
N LEU A 115 -8.55 -11.10 17.41
CA LEU A 115 -8.95 -11.37 18.79
C LEU A 115 -10.21 -10.60 19.20
N ARG A 116 -10.33 -9.32 18.82
CA ARG A 116 -11.53 -8.51 19.10
C ARG A 116 -12.76 -9.02 18.35
N ILE A 117 -12.59 -9.40 17.09
CA ILE A 117 -13.68 -10.00 16.30
C ILE A 117 -14.13 -11.30 16.93
N LYS A 118 -13.19 -12.17 17.34
CA LYS A 118 -13.50 -13.43 18.01
C LYS A 118 -14.23 -13.22 19.33
N GLN A 119 -13.79 -12.27 20.16
CA GLN A 119 -14.50 -11.92 21.41
C GLN A 119 -15.94 -11.47 21.12
N LEU A 120 -16.12 -10.61 20.12
CA LEU A 120 -17.45 -10.14 19.72
C LEU A 120 -18.32 -11.27 19.17
N GLU A 121 -17.74 -12.22 18.43
CA GLU A 121 -18.42 -13.43 17.95
C GLU A 121 -18.81 -14.33 19.11
N ASP A 122 -17.90 -14.63 20.04
CA ASP A 122 -18.17 -15.42 21.24
C ASP A 122 -19.33 -14.80 22.07
N ASP A 123 -19.30 -13.49 22.32
CA ASP A 123 -20.35 -12.76 23.04
C ASP A 123 -21.67 -12.71 22.26
N SER A 124 -21.63 -12.70 20.94
CA SER A 124 -22.82 -12.69 20.07
C SER A 124 -23.48 -14.06 19.95
N LEU A 125 -22.69 -15.12 20.05
CA LEU A 125 -23.17 -16.51 19.96
C LEU A 125 -23.40 -17.17 21.32
N SER A 126 -23.12 -16.44 22.42
CA SER A 126 -23.26 -16.94 23.79
C SER A 126 -24.71 -17.26 24.15
N SER A 127 -24.87 -18.36 24.89
CA SER A 127 -26.14 -18.71 25.54
C SER A 127 -26.38 -17.95 26.84
N ASP A 128 -25.48 -17.07 27.26
CA ASP A 128 -25.66 -16.23 28.45
C ASP A 128 -26.81 -15.21 28.25
N PRO A 129 -27.88 -15.23 29.09
CA PRO A 129 -28.96 -14.24 29.02
C PRO A 129 -28.50 -12.78 29.14
N ASP A 130 -27.48 -12.48 29.94
CA ASP A 130 -27.05 -11.09 30.21
C ASP A 130 -26.39 -10.46 28.98
N LEU A 131 -25.70 -11.29 28.19
CA LEU A 131 -25.15 -10.90 26.89
C LEU A 131 -26.22 -10.74 25.80
N ASN A 132 -27.47 -11.16 26.05
CA ASN A 132 -28.57 -11.13 25.07
C ASN A 132 -29.67 -10.11 25.40
N THR A 133 -29.44 -9.21 26.35
CA THR A 133 -30.33 -8.07 26.60
C THR A 133 -30.32 -7.09 25.41
N GLN A 134 -31.37 -6.28 25.26
CA GLN A 134 -31.46 -5.29 24.18
C GLN A 134 -30.25 -4.33 24.18
N THR A 135 -29.84 -3.87 25.37
CA THR A 135 -28.67 -3.01 25.54
C THR A 135 -27.37 -3.73 25.17
N ALA A 136 -27.19 -4.98 25.58
CA ALA A 136 -26.01 -5.76 25.21
C ALA A 136 -25.92 -5.99 23.69
N VAL A 137 -27.04 -6.28 23.03
CA VAL A 137 -27.11 -6.39 21.56
C VAL A 137 -26.73 -5.08 20.88
N LEU A 138 -27.27 -3.95 21.34
CA LEU A 138 -26.93 -2.62 20.80
C LEU A 138 -25.45 -2.29 21.01
N ASN A 139 -24.87 -2.62 22.17
CA ASN A 139 -23.44 -2.45 22.42
C ASN A 139 -22.58 -3.28 21.46
N LYS A 140 -22.97 -4.54 21.20
CA LYS A 140 -22.29 -5.41 20.22
C LYS A 140 -22.41 -4.86 18.80
N ILE A 141 -23.56 -4.35 18.39
CA ILE A 141 -23.75 -3.68 17.08
C ILE A 141 -22.85 -2.45 16.97
N ASN A 142 -22.79 -1.61 18.02
CA ASN A 142 -21.92 -0.44 18.04
C ASN A 142 -20.44 -0.83 17.95
N ALA A 143 -20.01 -1.84 18.69
CA ALA A 143 -18.65 -2.37 18.62
C ALA A 143 -18.32 -2.90 17.22
N ALA A 144 -19.23 -3.68 16.62
CA ALA A 144 -19.09 -4.16 15.24
C ALA A 144 -18.92 -3.01 14.24
N ASN A 145 -19.75 -1.95 14.36
CA ASN A 145 -19.69 -0.78 13.50
C ASN A 145 -18.36 -0.02 13.64
N VAL A 146 -17.84 0.14 14.86
CA VAL A 146 -16.54 0.78 15.08
C VAL A 146 -15.41 -0.05 14.48
N LEU A 147 -15.44 -1.38 14.64
CA LEU A 147 -14.46 -2.27 14.01
C LEU A 147 -14.53 -2.16 12.48
N LEU A 148 -15.74 -2.15 11.90
CA LEU A 148 -15.94 -1.99 10.46
C LEU A 148 -15.38 -0.66 9.94
N VAL A 149 -15.66 0.46 10.63
CA VAL A 149 -15.13 1.78 10.25
C VAL A 149 -13.60 1.79 10.27
N ARG A 150 -12.97 1.17 11.28
CA ARG A 150 -11.50 1.05 11.33
C ARG A 150 -10.94 0.20 10.21
N THR A 151 -11.57 -0.93 9.89
CA THR A 151 -11.17 -1.78 8.75
C THR A 151 -11.29 -1.04 7.41
N ILE A 152 -12.34 -0.22 7.24
CA ILE A 152 -12.50 0.65 6.05
C ILE A 152 -11.39 1.71 6.01
N GLN A 153 -11.05 2.34 7.13
CA GLN A 153 -9.93 3.29 7.18
C GLN A 153 -8.61 2.64 6.79
N ASP A 154 -8.33 1.44 7.28
CA ASP A 154 -7.13 0.68 6.94
C ASP A 154 -7.10 0.27 5.46
N THR A 155 -8.25 -0.07 4.88
CA THR A 155 -8.40 -0.29 3.43
C THR A 155 -8.12 0.99 2.65
N ASN A 156 -8.66 2.12 3.08
CA ASN A 156 -8.45 3.40 2.42
C ASN A 156 -6.98 3.83 2.45
N LYS A 157 -6.27 3.60 3.57
CA LYS A 157 -4.82 3.85 3.65
C LYS A 157 -4.05 3.03 2.60
N LEU A 158 -4.37 1.74 2.45
CA LEU A 158 -3.75 0.91 1.41
C LEU A 158 -4.06 1.41 0.00
N LEU A 159 -5.31 1.80 -0.26
CA LEU A 159 -5.69 2.35 -1.57
C LEU A 159 -4.93 3.65 -1.87
N VAL A 160 -4.71 4.50 -0.87
CA VAL A 160 -3.89 5.71 -1.02
C VAL A 160 -2.44 5.34 -1.34
N ALA A 161 -1.83 4.42 -0.59
CA ALA A 161 -0.46 3.98 -0.86
C ALA A 161 -0.31 3.35 -2.26
N MET A 162 -1.31 2.58 -2.72
CA MET A 162 -1.32 2.04 -4.09
C MET A 162 -1.47 3.14 -5.14
N LEU A 163 -2.32 4.14 -4.90
CA LEU A 163 -2.50 5.27 -5.81
C LEU A 163 -1.22 6.11 -5.91
N GLU A 164 -0.52 6.31 -4.81
CA GLU A 164 0.81 6.97 -4.79
C GLU A 164 1.81 6.22 -5.69
N GLN A 165 1.90 4.90 -5.56
CA GLN A 165 2.77 4.08 -6.42
C GLN A 165 2.37 4.17 -7.91
N GLN A 166 1.08 4.14 -8.22
CA GLN A 166 0.58 4.26 -9.60
C GLN A 166 0.85 5.65 -10.19
N LEU A 167 0.71 6.71 -9.39
CA LEU A 167 1.01 8.08 -9.81
C LEU A 167 2.50 8.23 -10.14
N LEU A 168 3.38 7.70 -9.29
CA LEU A 168 4.83 7.72 -9.53
C LEU A 168 5.22 6.93 -10.79
N ALA A 169 4.62 5.75 -11.02
CA ALA A 169 4.83 4.99 -12.25
C ALA A 169 4.38 5.78 -13.50
N THR A 170 3.26 6.50 -13.40
CA THR A 170 2.73 7.34 -14.48
C THR A 170 3.67 8.52 -14.77
N GLU A 171 4.17 9.21 -13.73
CA GLU A 171 5.11 10.32 -13.90
C GLU A 171 6.46 9.87 -14.46
N ARG A 172 6.97 8.69 -14.08
CA ARG A 172 8.17 8.09 -14.70
C ARG A 172 8.00 7.92 -16.21
N ASN A 173 6.86 7.36 -16.64
CA ASN A 173 6.55 7.22 -18.07
C ASN A 173 6.46 8.59 -18.76
N ARG A 174 5.85 9.58 -18.11
CA ARG A 174 5.77 10.94 -18.64
C ARG A 174 7.16 11.57 -18.83
N VAL A 175 8.06 11.45 -17.85
CA VAL A 175 9.43 11.98 -17.96
C VAL A 175 10.20 11.33 -19.10
N SER A 176 10.06 10.01 -19.28
CA SER A 176 10.64 9.30 -20.43
C SER A 176 10.12 9.82 -21.78
N ASN A 177 8.79 10.00 -21.88
CA ASN A 177 8.15 10.53 -23.08
C ASN A 177 8.59 11.97 -23.39
N VAL A 178 8.64 12.84 -22.36
CA VAL A 178 9.11 14.23 -22.50
C VAL A 178 10.56 14.27 -22.95
N GLY A 179 11.41 13.37 -22.44
CA GLY A 179 12.80 13.23 -22.91
C GLY A 179 12.86 12.95 -24.41
N SER A 180 12.10 11.96 -24.87
CA SER A 180 12.04 11.59 -26.29
C SER A 180 11.51 12.71 -27.19
N VAL A 181 10.44 13.39 -26.76
CA VAL A 181 9.86 14.54 -27.47
C VAL A 181 10.86 15.69 -27.56
N ASN A 182 11.56 16.02 -26.47
CA ASN A 182 12.54 17.10 -26.47
C ASN A 182 13.73 16.80 -27.36
N THR A 183 14.22 15.55 -27.39
CA THR A 183 15.28 15.13 -28.32
C THR A 183 14.84 15.28 -29.78
N GLU A 184 13.61 14.92 -30.10
CA GLU A 184 13.08 15.07 -31.47
C GLU A 184 12.92 16.55 -31.86
N LEU A 185 12.37 17.38 -30.98
CA LEU A 185 12.23 18.82 -31.21
C LEU A 185 13.60 19.47 -31.44
N TYR A 186 14.60 19.13 -30.63
CA TYR A 186 15.97 19.61 -30.80
C TYR A 186 16.53 19.22 -32.17
N ARG A 187 16.34 17.96 -32.59
CA ARG A 187 16.78 17.47 -33.91
C ARG A 187 16.14 18.25 -35.06
N GLN A 188 14.85 18.53 -34.98
CA GLN A 188 14.14 19.29 -36.02
C GLN A 188 14.58 20.76 -36.07
N GLN A 189 14.75 21.40 -34.91
CA GLN A 189 15.19 22.80 -34.82
C GLN A 189 16.57 23.01 -35.41
N HIS A 190 17.49 22.07 -35.18
CA HIS A 190 18.87 22.16 -35.67
C HIS A 190 19.13 21.38 -36.97
N PHE A 191 18.07 20.92 -37.64
CA PHE A 191 18.20 20.13 -38.86
C PHE A 191 18.95 20.90 -39.96
N SER A 192 18.61 22.19 -40.16
CA SER A 192 19.29 23.06 -41.13
C SER A 192 20.77 23.30 -40.80
N ASP A 193 21.11 23.40 -39.51
CA ASP A 193 22.47 23.63 -39.04
C ASP A 193 23.34 22.40 -39.31
N VAL A 194 22.80 21.20 -39.04
CA VAL A 194 23.47 19.92 -39.35
C VAL A 194 23.62 19.70 -40.86
N MET A 195 22.61 20.05 -41.66
CA MET A 195 22.66 19.92 -43.13
C MET A 195 23.64 20.92 -43.78
N SER A 196 23.77 22.13 -43.23
CA SER A 196 24.75 23.12 -43.71
C SER A 196 26.18 22.76 -43.31
N PHE A 197 26.38 22.18 -42.12
CA PHE A 197 27.68 21.65 -41.69
C PHE A 197 28.13 20.44 -42.53
N THR A 198 27.23 19.52 -42.86
CA THR A 198 27.55 18.33 -43.67
C THR A 198 27.81 18.67 -45.14
N SER A 199 27.12 19.67 -45.70
CA SER A 199 27.37 20.14 -47.08
C SER A 199 28.64 21.00 -47.24
N SER A 200 29.20 21.50 -46.13
CA SER A 200 30.44 22.30 -46.12
C SER A 200 31.71 21.52 -45.80
N MET A 201 31.62 20.21 -45.51
CA MET A 201 32.81 19.35 -45.38
C MET A 201 33.47 19.15 -46.76
N PRO A 202 34.72 19.59 -46.98
CA PRO A 202 35.41 19.35 -48.24
C PRO A 202 35.74 17.86 -48.39
N ASN A 203 35.44 17.27 -49.55
CA ASN A 203 35.90 15.94 -49.96
C ASN A 203 37.45 15.88 -49.97
N ARG A 204 38.08 15.62 -48.83
CA ARG A 204 39.51 15.34 -48.73
C ARG A 204 39.76 13.83 -48.77
N LEU A 205 39.48 13.24 -49.92
CA LEU A 205 40.16 12.04 -50.40
C LEU A 205 40.45 12.25 -51.88
N GLN A 206 41.40 13.15 -52.19
CA GLN A 206 42.12 13.08 -53.45
C GLN A 206 43.05 11.87 -53.36
N VAL A 207 42.67 10.81 -54.06
CA VAL A 207 43.56 9.69 -54.38
C VAL A 207 44.79 10.29 -55.10
N PRO A 208 46.02 10.03 -54.66
CA PRO A 208 47.20 10.52 -55.36
C PRO A 208 47.20 9.94 -56.77
N GLY A 209 47.09 10.82 -57.78
CA GLY A 209 47.19 10.42 -59.17
C GLY A 209 48.58 9.86 -59.44
N SER A 210 48.60 8.64 -59.95
CA SER A 210 49.72 8.02 -60.64
C SER A 210 50.00 8.73 -61.96
N ASN A 211 51.16 9.39 -62.06
CA ASN A 211 52.13 9.35 -63.16
C ASN A 211 53.18 10.46 -63.01
#